data_AF-A0A1H9L225-F1
#
_entry.id   AF-A0A1H9L225-F1
#
_cell.length_a   1.000
_cell.length_b   1.000
_cell.length_c   1.000
_cell.angle_alpha   90.00
_cell.angle_beta   90.00
_cell.angle_gamma   90.00
#
_symmetry.space_group_name_H-M   'P 1'
#
loop_
_entity.id
_entity.type
_entity.pdbx_description
1 polymer ?
#
loop_
_entity_poly.entity_id
_entity_poly.type
_entity_poly.pdbx_seq_one_letter_code
_entity_poly.pdbx_strand_id
1 'polypeptide(L)' 'MYDPHLYLNMFTIKLEEWNLLKWISKNKKVFLAVAVVVMIIAGILDIKYEGLFYQFLPTSMQSFLSDLF' A
#
# COMPACT_ATOMS: atom_id res chain seq x y z
N MET A 1 -20.71 33.45 9.87
CA MET A 1 -20.37 33.86 8.49
C MET A 1 -19.55 32.72 7.91
N TYR A 2 -20.03 32.05 6.86
CA TYR A 2 -19.31 30.91 6.26
C TYR A 2 -18.14 31.42 5.40
N ASP A 3 -16.98 30.75 5.48
CA ASP A 3 -15.78 31.11 4.72
C ASP A 3 -15.83 30.46 3.31
N PRO A 4 -15.96 31.26 2.23
CA PRO A 4 -16.02 30.74 0.86
C PRO A 4 -14.72 30.06 0.39
N HIS A 5 -13.56 30.38 0.99
CA HIS A 5 -12.30 29.72 0.64
C HIS A 5 -12.28 28.24 1.05
N LEU A 6 -12.91 27.91 2.18
CA LEU A 6 -13.01 26.54 2.66
C LEU A 6 -13.79 25.64 1.68
N TYR A 7 -14.85 26.17 1.08
CA TYR A 7 -15.70 25.43 0.14
C TYR A 7 -14.99 25.17 -1.19
N LEU A 8 -14.25 26.15 -1.69
CA LEU A 8 -13.43 26.01 -2.89
C LEU A 8 -12.32 24.97 -2.69
N ASN A 9 -11.63 25.02 -1.56
CA ASN A 9 -10.59 24.03 -1.23
C ASN A 9 -11.17 22.62 -1.13
N MET A 10 -12.32 22.45 -0.47
CA MET A 10 -13.00 21.15 -0.38
C MET A 10 -13.40 20.62 -1.76
N PHE A 11 -13.87 21.49 -2.66
CA PHE A 11 -14.24 21.09 -4.02
C PHE A 11 -13.01 20.67 -4.85
N THR A 12 -11.92 21.42 -4.75
CA THR A 12 -10.66 21.09 -5.43
C THR A 12 -10.09 19.75 -4.99
N ILE A 13 -10.05 19.48 -3.67
CA ILE A 13 -9.58 18.20 -3.12
C ILE A 13 -10.42 17.04 -3.67
N LYS A 14 -11.75 17.18 -3.64
CA LYS A 14 -12.63 16.16 -4.22
C LYS A 14 -12.36 15.94 -5.70
N LEU A 15 -12.18 17.01 -6.48
CA LEU A 15 -11.91 16.89 -7.91
C LEU A 15 -10.59 16.16 -8.20
N GLU A 16 -9.56 16.41 -7.40
CA GLU A 16 -8.27 15.72 -7.47
C GLU A 16 -8.40 14.24 -7.12
N GLU A 17 -9.10 13.90 -6.03
CA GLU A 17 -9.40 12.51 -5.65
C GLU A 17 -10.13 11.76 -6.77
N TRP A 18 -11.15 12.37 -7.38
CA TRP A 18 -11.88 11.79 -8.51
C TRP A 18 -10.99 11.54 -9.73
N ASN A 19 -10.09 12.47 -10.04
CA ASN A 19 -9.15 12.32 -11.14
C ASN A 19 -8.13 11.21 -10.87
N LEU A 20 -7.64 11.08 -9.64
CA LEU A 20 -6.75 10.00 -9.22
C LEU A 20 -7.44 8.63 -9.32
N LEU A 21 -8.64 8.50 -8.78
CA LEU A 21 -9.44 7.26 -8.87
C LEU A 21 -9.73 6.89 -10.32
N LYS A 22 -10.04 7.87 -11.16
CA LYS A 22 -10.26 7.66 -12.61
C LYS A 22 -8.98 7.18 -13.30
N TRP A 23 -7.83 7.75 -12.95
CA TRP A 23 -6.53 7.32 -13.48
C TRP A 23 -6.18 5.89 -13.04
N ILE A 24 -6.38 5.55 -11.75
CA ILE A 24 -6.18 4.20 -11.22
C ILE A 24 -7.10 3.20 -11.93
N SER A 25 -8.37 3.56 -12.13
CA SER A 25 -9.33 2.68 -12.80
C SER A 25 -8.94 2.39 -14.25
N LYS A 26 -8.38 3.39 -14.97
CA LYS A 26 -7.89 3.26 -16.34
C LYS A 26 -6.63 2.40 -16.43
N ASN A 27 -5.74 2.51 -15.44
CA ASN A 27 -4.46 1.81 -15.38
C ASN A 27 -4.47 0.62 -14.41
N LYS A 28 -5.65 0.05 -14.12
CA LYS A 28 -5.85 -0.94 -13.05
C LYS A 28 -4.89 -2.13 -13.10
N LYS A 29 -4.52 -2.57 -14.31
CA LYS A 29 -3.58 -3.69 -14.50
C LYS A 29 -2.15 -3.32 -14.06
N VAL A 30 -1.70 -2.13 -14.44
CA VAL A 30 -0.37 -1.61 -14.07
C VAL A 30 -0.32 -1.31 -12.58
N PHE A 31 -1.36 -0.67 -12.04
CA PHE A 31 -1.46 -0.40 -10.62
C PHE A 31 -1.44 -1.70 -9.79
N LEU A 32 -2.20 -2.71 -10.21
CA LEU A 32 -2.19 -4.03 -9.56
C LEU A 32 -0.80 -4.68 -9.63
N ALA A 33 -0.14 -4.63 -10.79
CA ALA A 33 1.21 -5.18 -10.93
C ALA A 33 2.22 -4.49 -9.98
N VAL A 34 2.18 -3.16 -9.91
CA VAL A 34 3.03 -2.39 -8.99
C VAL A 34 2.71 -2.73 -7.54
N ALA A 35 1.43 -2.80 -7.16
CA ALA A 35 1.01 -3.15 -5.81
C ALA A 35 1.50 -4.55 -5.40
N VAL A 36 1.42 -5.54 -6.30
CA VAL A 36 1.94 -6.90 -6.05
C VAL A 36 3.45 -6.88 -5.87
N VAL A 37 4.20 -6.16 -6.72
CA VAL A 37 5.66 -6.05 -6.58
C VAL A 37 6.04 -5.41 -5.25
N VAL A 38 5.37 -4.34 -4.85
CA VAL A 38 5.59 -3.67 -3.56
C VAL A 38 5.29 -4.62 -2.39
N MET A 39 4.20 -5.39 -2.46
CA MET A 39 3.87 -6.39 -1.43
C MET A 39 4.92 -7.49 -1.32
N ILE A 40 5.44 -7.99 -2.45
CA ILE A 40 6.51 -9.00 -2.45
C ILE A 40 7.77 -8.45 -1.79
N ILE A 41 8.20 -7.24 -2.17
CA ILE A 41 9.39 -6.60 -1.60
C ILE A 41 9.19 -6.37 -0.09
N ALA A 42 8.04 -5.83 0.32
CA ALA A 42 7.73 -5.62 1.72
C ALA A 42 7.71 -6.93 2.51
N GLY A 43 7.16 -8.01 1.96
CA GLY A 43 7.15 -9.32 2.59
C GLY A 43 8.55 -9.91 2.74
N ILE A 44 9.40 -9.81 1.72
CA ILE A 44 10.80 -10.28 1.80
C ILE A 44 11.57 -9.48 2.84
N LEU A 45 11.41 -8.15 2.87
CA LEU A 45 12.03 -7.30 3.87
C LEU A 45 11.54 -7.64 5.28
N ASP A 46 10.24 -7.86 5.47
CA ASP A 46 9.68 -8.24 6.77
C ASP A 46 10.28 -9.56 7.26
N ILE A 47 10.40 -10.59 6.40
CA ILE A 47 11.07 -11.85 6.77
C ILE A 47 12.55 -11.63 7.11
N LYS A 48 13.28 -10.93 6.24
CA LYS A 48 14.74 -10.72 6.38
C LYS A 48 15.13 -9.98 7.66
N TYR A 49 14.29 -9.04 8.11
CA TYR A 49 14.56 -8.23 9.29
C TYR A 49 13.74 -8.67 10.51
N GLU A 50 13.21 -9.90 10.50
CA GLU A 50 12.38 -10.46 11.56
C GLU A 50 11.25 -9.50 12.00
N GLY A 51 10.58 -8.92 11.00
CA GLY A 51 9.54 -7.92 11.13
C GLY A 51 8.25 -8.44 11.78
N LEU A 52 7.24 -7.58 11.82
CA LEU A 52 6.01 -7.86 12.57
C LEU A 52 5.29 -9.10 12.03
N PHE A 53 5.15 -9.22 10.71
CA PHE A 53 4.45 -10.37 10.13
C PHE A 53 5.23 -11.66 10.35
N TYR A 54 6.55 -11.62 10.22
CA TYR A 54 7.44 -12.72 10.51
C TYR A 54 7.28 -13.24 11.95
N GLN A 55 7.25 -12.33 12.93
CA GLN A 55 7.08 -12.69 14.35
C GLN A 55 5.70 -13.31 14.64
N PHE A 56 4.67 -12.95 13.87
CA PHE A 56 3.35 -13.58 13.96
C PHE A 56 3.27 -14.96 13.31
N LEU A 57 4.27 -15.37 12.51
CA LEU A 57 4.28 -16.71 11.94
C LEU A 57 4.49 -17.77 13.03
N PRO A 58 3.97 -19.00 12.85
CA PRO A 58 4.31 -20.12 13.72
C PRO A 58 5.81 -20.42 13.73
N THR A 59 6.33 -20.92 14.85
CA THR A 59 7.76 -21.24 15.02
C THR A 59 8.32 -22.18 13.94
N SER A 60 7.51 -23.12 13.45
CA SER A 60 7.91 -24.01 12.35
C SER A 60 8.18 -23.27 11.03
N MET A 61 7.39 -22.22 10.76
CA MET A 61 7.56 -21.39 9.56
C MET A 61 8.69 -20.39 9.73
N GLN A 62 8.86 -19.82 10.93
CA GLN A 62 10.02 -18.98 11.25
C GLN A 62 11.32 -19.77 11.05
N SER A 63 11.45 -20.95 11.67
CA SER A 63 12.64 -21.78 11.52
C SER A 63 12.95 -22.10 10.05
N PHE A 64 11.93 -22.48 9.26
CA PHE A 64 12.12 -22.76 7.83
C PHE A 64 12.60 -21.53 7.04
N LEU A 65 12.07 -20.35 7.35
CA LEU A 65 12.43 -19.10 6.67
C LEU A 65 13.80 -18.57 7.12
N SER A 66 14.17 -18.71 8.39
CA SER A 66 15.52 -18.45 8.91
C SER A 66 16.57 -19.34 8.27
N ASP A 67 16.23 -20.58 7.90
CA ASP A 67 17.15 -21.46 7.19
C ASP A 67 17.29 -21.09 5.69
N LEU A 68 16.31 -20.36 5.13
CA LEU A 68 16.24 -19.98 3.71
C LEU A 68 16.89 -18.62 3.41
N PHE A 69 16.90 -17.69 4.37
CA PHE A 69 17.38 -16.30 4.25
C PHE A 69 18.58 -16.03 5.14
#